data_AF-A0A7R9Z3Y4-F1
#
_entry.id   AF-A0A7R9Z3Y4-F1
#
_cell.length_a   1.000
_cell.length_b   1.000
_cell.length_c   1.000
_cell.angle_alpha   90.00
_cell.angle_beta   90.00
_cell.angle_gamma   90.00
#
_symmetry.space_group_name_H-M   'P 1'
#
loop_
_entity.id
_entity.type
_entity.pdbx_description
1 polymer ?
#
loop_
_entity_poly.entity_id
_entity_poly.type
_entity_poly.pdbx_seq_one_letter_code
_entity_poly.pdbx_strand_id
1 'polypeptide(L)'
;RGVRYEKPLPPDQLSLMKWCISQTKIILDNPKNVPWTKRWLDILKENAVKGVHPVVPKCGFADPKSYCIIEHAIRRLEESGAVRHGAECFNYYFPQEIDDEFLVISDTLGPPGTVPWKKVGVSELQNLLCQKIEEGFSFPLNPKWILCDPGWRKVYDALLSSALPNVQTSVACWYPPDSGIREQIEDVLQQHPGGFPTSGIKPPSHYEGTSAMDLAELDLKHFMTVQRARRKLRGLIYWLKTYDESRQNNARWSYQLRMESGEEIEMGLDIAQV
;
A
#
# COMPACT_ATOMS: atom_id res chain seq x y z
N ARG A 1 10.87 17.81 -19.49
CA ARG A 1 11.87 18.77 -18.94
C ARG A 1 11.16 20.01 -18.41
N GLY A 2 11.76 20.73 -17.45
CA GLY A 2 11.27 22.07 -17.05
C GLY A 2 9.92 22.10 -16.33
N VAL A 3 9.49 20.99 -15.73
CA VAL A 3 8.24 20.95 -14.95
C VAL A 3 8.40 21.79 -13.69
N ARG A 4 7.43 22.66 -13.42
CA ARG A 4 7.38 23.47 -12.20
C ARG A 4 6.24 23.00 -11.31
N TYR A 5 6.55 22.85 -10.03
CA TYR A 5 5.59 22.52 -8.99
C TYR A 5 5.39 23.74 -8.10
N GLU A 6 4.14 24.11 -7.88
CA GLU A 6 3.78 25.23 -7.00
C GLU A 6 3.67 24.78 -5.54
N LYS A 7 3.42 23.49 -5.31
CA LYS A 7 3.18 22.88 -4.01
C LYS A 7 3.83 21.50 -3.96
N PRO A 8 4.28 21.06 -2.77
CA PRO A 8 4.72 19.68 -2.57
C PRO A 8 3.55 18.70 -2.71
N LEU A 9 3.85 17.40 -2.59
CA LEU A 9 2.80 16.39 -2.45
C LEU A 9 1.83 16.72 -1.29
N PRO A 10 0.55 16.33 -1.39
CA PRO A 10 -0.41 16.50 -0.31
C PRO A 10 0.11 15.90 1.02
N PRO A 11 -0.17 16.54 2.19
CA PRO A 11 0.32 16.05 3.49
C PRO A 11 -0.01 14.59 3.79
N ASP A 12 -1.20 14.13 3.41
CA ASP A 12 -1.62 12.73 3.61
C ASP A 12 -0.78 11.76 2.77
N GLN A 13 -0.40 12.18 1.55
CA GLN A 13 0.45 11.39 0.66
C GLN A 13 1.91 11.37 1.13
N LEU A 14 2.42 12.49 1.68
CA LEU A 14 3.73 12.52 2.35
C LEU A 14 3.76 11.61 3.58
N SER A 15 2.68 11.61 4.37
CA SER A 15 2.52 10.74 5.53
C SER A 15 2.46 9.27 5.11
N LEU A 16 1.76 8.97 4.02
CA LEU A 16 1.72 7.63 3.44
C LEU A 16 3.08 7.17 2.90
N MET A 17 3.87 8.07 2.29
CA MET A 17 5.24 7.77 1.87
C MET A 17 6.15 7.43 3.07
N LYS A 18 6.09 8.22 4.15
CA LYS A 18 6.83 7.92 5.40
C LYS A 18 6.40 6.58 6.00
N TRP A 19 5.09 6.32 5.99
CA TRP A 19 4.56 5.03 6.42
C TRP A 19 5.12 3.89 5.57
N CYS A 20 5.13 4.04 4.24
CA CYS A 20 5.71 3.07 3.32
C CYS A 20 7.19 2.79 3.64
N ILE A 21 8.01 3.83 3.85
CA ILE A 21 9.42 3.68 4.23
C ILE A 21 9.55 2.92 5.55
N SER A 22 8.75 3.27 6.55
CA SER A 22 8.76 2.63 7.87
C SER A 22 8.37 1.14 7.79
N GLN A 23 7.36 0.81 6.99
CA GLN A 23 6.92 -0.57 6.77
C GLN A 23 7.97 -1.37 6.00
N THR A 24 8.60 -0.77 4.98
CA THR A 24 9.72 -1.36 4.26
C THR A 24 10.88 -1.67 5.21
N LYS A 25 11.23 -0.75 6.12
CA LYS A 25 12.26 -1.00 7.13
C LYS A 25 11.93 -2.22 8.00
N ILE A 26 10.70 -2.32 8.51
CA ILE A 26 10.27 -3.48 9.32
C ILE A 26 10.45 -4.80 8.54
N ILE A 27 10.17 -4.80 7.24
CA ILE A 27 10.40 -5.95 6.36
C ILE A 27 11.90 -6.26 6.24
N LEU A 28 12.75 -5.25 6.06
CA LEU A 28 14.19 -5.45 5.91
C LEU A 28 14.85 -5.91 7.23
N ASP A 29 14.39 -5.40 8.38
CA ASP A 29 14.84 -5.80 9.72
C ASP A 29 14.57 -7.28 10.05
N ASN A 30 13.58 -7.90 9.37
CA ASN A 30 13.11 -9.24 9.66
C ASN A 30 13.21 -10.17 8.43
N PRO A 31 14.41 -10.47 7.90
CA PRO A 31 14.55 -11.22 6.66
C PRO A 31 13.87 -12.59 6.75
N LYS A 32 13.04 -12.89 5.75
CA LYS A 32 12.32 -14.16 5.59
C LYS A 32 12.42 -14.59 4.13
N ASN A 33 12.50 -15.90 3.90
CA ASN A 33 12.50 -16.48 2.55
C ASN A 33 11.07 -16.55 1.99
N VAL A 34 10.43 -15.39 1.84
CA VAL A 34 9.05 -15.21 1.39
C VAL A 34 9.00 -14.02 0.43
N PRO A 35 8.27 -14.09 -0.70
CA PRO A 35 8.18 -13.00 -1.68
C PRO A 35 7.67 -11.69 -1.08
N TRP A 36 8.06 -10.56 -1.68
CA TRP A 36 7.73 -9.21 -1.21
C TRP A 36 6.22 -9.02 -1.04
N THR A 37 5.44 -9.36 -2.06
CA THR A 37 3.98 -9.19 -2.09
C THR A 37 3.30 -9.84 -0.89
N LYS A 38 3.75 -11.04 -0.49
CA LYS A 38 3.19 -11.75 0.66
C LYS A 38 3.56 -11.07 1.97
N ARG A 39 4.81 -10.62 2.12
CA ARG A 39 5.26 -9.88 3.32
C ARG A 39 4.53 -8.55 3.45
N TRP A 40 4.29 -7.85 2.35
CA TRP A 40 3.51 -6.61 2.33
C TRP A 40 2.03 -6.85 2.63
N LEU A 41 1.44 -7.93 2.10
CA LEU A 41 0.06 -8.31 2.39
C LEU A 41 -0.18 -8.55 3.89
N ASP A 42 0.80 -9.12 4.61
CA ASP A 42 0.70 -9.29 6.06
C ASP A 42 0.64 -7.94 6.78
N ILE A 43 1.44 -6.95 6.36
CA ILE A 43 1.37 -5.56 6.86
C ILE A 43 -0.01 -4.95 6.59
N LEU A 44 -0.57 -5.17 5.40
CA LEU A 44 -1.91 -4.66 5.07
C LEU A 44 -3.01 -5.31 5.90
N LYS A 45 -2.93 -6.62 6.15
CA LYS A 45 -3.87 -7.32 7.04
C LYS A 45 -3.81 -6.77 8.45
N GLU A 46 -2.61 -6.51 8.98
CA GLU A 46 -2.44 -5.91 10.31
C GLU A 46 -3.04 -4.49 10.39
N ASN A 47 -2.80 -3.65 9.38
CA ASN A 47 -3.37 -2.30 9.33
C ASN A 47 -4.89 -2.32 9.15
N ALA A 48 -5.42 -3.24 8.35
CA ALA A 48 -6.85 -3.45 8.19
C ALA A 48 -7.54 -3.83 9.51
N VAL A 49 -6.87 -4.64 10.36
CA VAL A 49 -7.38 -4.96 11.71
C VAL A 49 -7.46 -3.71 12.57
N LYS A 50 -6.48 -2.80 12.47
CA LYS A 50 -6.42 -1.51 13.16
C LYS A 50 -7.36 -0.45 12.55
N GLY A 51 -8.01 -0.73 11.42
CA GLY A 51 -8.90 0.19 10.72
C GLY A 51 -8.17 1.32 9.98
N VAL A 52 -6.87 1.16 9.71
CA VAL A 52 -6.06 2.15 9.01
C VAL A 52 -6.14 1.86 7.51
N HIS A 53 -6.82 2.73 6.77
CA HIS A 53 -6.90 2.70 5.32
C HIS A 53 -6.78 4.12 4.77
N PRO A 54 -5.83 4.41 3.87
CA PRO A 54 -5.74 5.70 3.25
C PRO A 54 -6.92 5.91 2.29
N VAL A 55 -7.38 7.16 2.18
CA VAL A 55 -8.33 7.54 1.16
C VAL A 55 -7.58 7.62 -0.17
N VAL A 56 -7.87 6.69 -1.07
CA VAL A 56 -7.24 6.64 -2.39
C VAL A 56 -7.97 7.63 -3.32
N PRO A 57 -7.27 8.58 -3.95
CA PRO A 57 -7.89 9.48 -4.92
C PRO A 57 -8.43 8.72 -6.14
N LYS A 58 -9.37 9.32 -6.88
CA LYS A 58 -10.02 8.68 -8.05
C LYS A 58 -9.01 8.14 -9.06
N CYS A 59 -7.95 8.91 -9.36
CA CYS A 59 -6.91 8.53 -10.31
C CYS A 59 -5.66 7.96 -9.63
N GLY A 60 -5.75 7.55 -8.37
CA GLY A 60 -4.61 7.17 -7.54
C GLY A 60 -3.80 8.37 -7.02
N PHE A 61 -2.77 8.07 -6.23
CA PHE A 61 -1.83 9.07 -5.73
C PHE A 61 -0.93 9.57 -6.85
N ALA A 62 -0.61 10.86 -6.86
CA ALA A 62 0.30 11.47 -7.82
C ALA A 62 0.70 12.88 -7.38
N ASP A 63 1.80 13.39 -7.91
CA ASP A 63 2.04 14.83 -7.89
C ASP A 63 1.01 15.58 -8.77
N PRO A 64 0.84 16.92 -8.60
CA PRO A 64 -0.18 17.66 -9.33
C PRO A 64 -0.12 17.55 -10.87
N LYS A 65 1.09 17.39 -11.44
CA LYS A 65 1.28 17.30 -12.90
C LYS A 65 1.00 15.89 -13.39
N SER A 66 1.55 14.89 -12.71
CA SER A 66 1.28 13.48 -12.99
C SER A 66 -0.20 13.15 -12.84
N TYR A 67 -0.89 13.71 -11.83
CA TYR A 67 -2.33 13.53 -11.64
C TYR A 67 -3.11 14.01 -12.87
N CYS A 68 -2.81 15.23 -13.34
CA CYS A 68 -3.45 15.80 -14.53
C CYS A 68 -3.21 14.95 -15.78
N ILE A 69 -1.97 14.48 -16.00
CA ILE A 69 -1.64 13.61 -17.15
C ILE A 69 -2.44 12.30 -17.09
N ILE A 70 -2.47 11.64 -15.94
CA ILE A 70 -3.18 10.37 -15.76
C ILE A 70 -4.69 10.56 -15.90
N GLU A 71 -5.27 11.61 -15.33
CA GLU A 71 -6.70 11.90 -15.46
C GLU A 71 -7.11 12.05 -16.94
N HIS A 72 -6.30 12.76 -17.74
CA HIS A 72 -6.54 12.89 -19.16
C HIS A 72 -6.36 11.56 -19.90
N ALA A 73 -5.37 10.75 -19.53
CA ALA A 73 -5.14 9.43 -20.13
C ALA A 73 -6.31 8.48 -19.85
N ILE A 74 -6.77 8.39 -18.60
CA ILE A 74 -7.93 7.58 -18.19
C ILE A 74 -9.16 8.01 -18.99
N ARG A 75 -9.47 9.30 -19.03
CA ARG A 75 -10.61 9.82 -19.78
C ARG A 75 -10.51 9.51 -21.28
N ARG A 76 -9.31 9.63 -21.87
CA ARG A 76 -9.11 9.40 -23.31
C ARG A 76 -9.22 7.94 -23.71
N LEU A 77 -8.92 7.04 -22.77
CA LEU A 77 -8.87 5.58 -22.95
C LEU A 77 -9.97 4.87 -22.17
N GLU A 78 -11.05 5.58 -21.81
CA GLU A 78 -12.14 5.04 -21.01
C GLU A 78 -12.83 3.85 -21.70
N GLU A 79 -13.04 3.93 -23.02
CA GLU A 79 -13.68 2.87 -23.81
C GLU A 79 -12.89 1.56 -23.80
N SER A 80 -11.55 1.62 -23.82
CA SER A 80 -10.71 0.42 -23.78
C SER A 80 -10.33 -0.01 -22.36
N GLY A 81 -10.42 0.91 -21.39
CA GLY A 81 -9.94 0.69 -20.03
C GLY A 81 -8.43 0.41 -19.96
N ALA A 82 -7.65 0.88 -20.93
CA ALA A 82 -6.21 0.60 -21.00
C ALA A 82 -5.40 1.31 -19.90
N VAL A 83 -5.88 2.45 -19.39
CA VAL A 83 -5.32 3.14 -18.22
C VAL A 83 -6.44 3.33 -17.21
N ARG A 84 -6.24 2.88 -15.97
CA ARG A 84 -7.28 2.87 -14.92
C ARG A 84 -6.85 3.45 -13.58
N HIS A 85 -5.55 3.65 -13.37
CA HIS A 85 -5.00 4.14 -12.12
C HIS A 85 -3.73 4.98 -12.33
N GLY A 86 -3.23 5.54 -11.23
CA GLY A 86 -2.01 6.34 -11.18
C GLY A 86 -0.74 5.52 -11.42
N ALA A 87 0.38 6.24 -11.53
CA ALA A 87 1.67 5.63 -11.78
C ALA A 87 2.21 4.89 -10.54
N GLU A 88 2.86 3.75 -10.75
CA GLU A 88 3.37 2.88 -9.67
C GLU A 88 4.42 3.55 -8.76
N CYS A 89 5.09 4.59 -9.25
CA CYS A 89 6.02 5.40 -8.44
C CYS A 89 5.34 6.13 -7.27
N PHE A 90 4.01 6.25 -7.29
CA PHE A 90 3.20 6.84 -6.22
C PHE A 90 2.37 5.80 -5.44
N ASN A 91 2.51 4.52 -5.76
CA ASN A 91 1.78 3.45 -5.09
C ASN A 91 2.45 3.12 -3.74
N TYR A 92 2.28 4.01 -2.76
CA TYR A 92 2.87 3.88 -1.42
C TYR A 92 2.08 2.95 -0.50
N TYR A 93 0.79 2.75 -0.78
CA TYR A 93 -0.04 1.85 0.02
C TYR A 93 0.18 0.38 -0.35
N PHE A 94 0.41 0.10 -1.63
CA PHE A 94 0.72 -1.24 -2.14
C PHE A 94 1.92 -1.20 -3.10
N PRO A 95 3.15 -0.88 -2.64
CA PRO A 95 4.34 -0.94 -3.48
C PRO A 95 4.54 -2.35 -4.03
N GLN A 96 4.57 -2.45 -5.36
CA GLN A 96 4.69 -3.72 -6.08
C GLN A 96 6.15 -4.11 -6.33
N GLU A 97 6.36 -5.37 -6.70
CA GLU A 97 7.63 -5.80 -7.31
C GLU A 97 7.85 -5.07 -8.63
N ILE A 98 9.12 -4.83 -8.97
CA ILE A 98 9.44 -4.15 -10.22
C ILE A 98 9.33 -5.14 -11.38
N ASP A 99 8.75 -4.70 -12.50
CA ASP A 99 8.68 -5.51 -13.71
C ASP A 99 10.08 -5.75 -14.32
N ASP A 100 10.23 -6.85 -15.05
CA ASP A 100 11.49 -7.21 -15.71
C ASP A 100 11.74 -6.35 -16.98
N GLU A 101 10.68 -5.89 -17.65
CA GLU A 101 10.73 -5.13 -18.90
C GLU A 101 9.78 -3.91 -18.90
N PHE A 102 10.21 -2.84 -19.56
CA PHE A 102 9.47 -1.58 -19.67
C PHE A 102 9.38 -1.09 -21.10
N LEU A 103 8.24 -0.51 -21.47
CA LEU A 103 8.10 0.28 -22.71
C LEU A 103 8.34 1.75 -22.40
N VAL A 104 9.44 2.31 -22.89
CA VAL A 104 9.76 3.74 -22.77
C VAL A 104 9.33 4.44 -24.05
N ILE A 105 8.58 5.53 -23.92
CA ILE A 105 8.15 6.39 -25.04
C ILE A 105 8.80 7.76 -24.85
N SER A 106 9.60 8.21 -25.82
CA SER A 106 10.14 9.57 -25.87
C SER A 106 10.59 9.93 -27.28
N ASP A 107 10.37 11.19 -27.64
CA ASP A 107 10.87 11.87 -28.84
C ASP A 107 12.40 11.95 -28.92
N THR A 108 13.10 11.72 -27.80
CA THR A 108 14.56 11.69 -27.74
C THR A 108 15.15 10.28 -27.88
N LEU A 109 14.31 9.27 -28.17
CA LEU A 109 14.75 7.90 -28.46
C LEU A 109 15.09 7.76 -29.95
N GLY A 110 16.39 7.86 -30.25
CA GLY A 110 16.91 7.64 -31.60
C GLY A 110 16.90 8.89 -32.50
N PRO A 111 17.39 8.76 -33.74
CA PRO A 111 17.38 9.85 -34.72
C PRO A 111 15.97 10.34 -35.05
N PRO A 112 15.80 11.60 -35.48
CA PRO A 112 14.51 12.09 -35.97
C PRO A 112 13.92 11.17 -37.04
N GLY A 113 12.65 10.77 -36.88
CA GLY A 113 11.94 9.88 -37.81
C GLY A 113 11.92 8.41 -37.44
N THR A 114 12.57 7.98 -36.35
CA THR A 114 12.41 6.61 -35.80
C THR A 114 11.16 6.48 -34.93
N VAL A 115 10.75 5.23 -34.66
CA VAL A 115 9.66 4.95 -33.71
C VAL A 115 10.03 5.53 -32.33
N PRO A 116 9.18 6.36 -31.71
CA PRO A 116 9.52 7.09 -30.48
C PRO A 116 9.38 6.22 -29.23
N TRP A 117 9.62 4.91 -29.36
CA TRP A 117 9.45 3.96 -28.26
C TRP A 117 10.48 2.83 -28.32
N LYS A 118 10.84 2.30 -27.15
CA LYS A 118 11.80 1.21 -26.98
C LYS A 118 11.42 0.34 -25.79
N LYS A 119 11.50 -0.98 -25.96
CA LYS A 119 11.47 -1.92 -24.83
C LYS A 119 12.86 -2.01 -24.20
N VAL A 120 12.93 -1.92 -22.88
CA VAL A 120 14.18 -1.93 -22.11
C VAL A 120 14.02 -2.79 -20.86
N GLY A 121 15.09 -3.46 -20.45
CA GLY A 121 15.14 -4.12 -19.14
C GLY A 121 15.46 -3.13 -18.00
N VAL A 122 15.37 -3.58 -16.75
CA VAL A 122 15.60 -2.76 -15.54
C VAL A 122 16.95 -2.00 -15.59
N SER A 123 18.06 -2.69 -15.86
CA SER A 123 19.39 -2.06 -15.88
C SER A 123 19.53 -1.00 -16.98
N GLU A 124 18.93 -1.25 -18.14
CA GLU A 124 18.93 -0.29 -19.24
C GLU A 124 18.05 0.92 -18.91
N LEU A 125 16.88 0.70 -18.31
CA LEU A 125 16.02 1.78 -17.82
C LEU A 125 16.76 2.66 -16.82
N GLN A 126 17.43 2.09 -15.82
CA GLN A 126 18.18 2.85 -14.83
C GLN A 126 19.25 3.75 -15.45
N ASN A 127 20.00 3.22 -16.43
CA ASN A 127 21.01 4.00 -17.14
C ASN A 127 20.39 5.11 -17.99
N LEU A 128 19.28 4.82 -18.68
CA LEU A 128 18.53 5.81 -19.45
C LEU A 128 18.01 6.92 -18.55
N LEU A 129 17.44 6.59 -17.38
CA LEU A 129 16.93 7.59 -16.43
C LEU A 129 18.07 8.47 -15.90
N CYS A 130 19.23 7.91 -15.56
CA CYS A 130 20.41 8.68 -15.16
C CYS A 130 20.82 9.69 -16.25
N GLN A 131 20.95 9.25 -17.50
CA GLN A 131 21.25 10.13 -18.63
C GLN A 131 20.18 11.23 -18.79
N LYS A 132 18.90 10.89 -18.66
CA LYS A 132 17.81 11.86 -18.79
C LYS A 132 17.82 12.88 -17.64
N ILE A 133 18.29 12.52 -16.46
CA ILE A 133 18.48 13.48 -15.36
C ILE A 133 19.54 14.52 -15.70
N GLU A 134 20.66 14.11 -16.32
CA GLU A 134 21.69 15.04 -16.82
C GLU A 134 21.14 16.00 -17.89
N GLU A 135 20.18 15.53 -18.70
CA GLU A 135 19.46 16.35 -19.68
C GLU A 135 18.33 17.21 -19.06
N GLY A 136 18.16 17.20 -17.73
CA GLY A 136 17.15 17.99 -17.02
C GLY A 136 15.74 17.40 -17.03
N PHE A 137 15.59 16.09 -17.27
CA PHE A 137 14.39 15.37 -16.86
C PHE A 137 14.44 15.02 -15.36
N SER A 138 13.30 14.71 -14.79
CA SER A 138 13.17 14.33 -13.38
C SER A 138 12.04 13.33 -13.27
N PHE A 139 12.19 12.33 -12.40
CA PHE A 139 11.23 11.24 -12.26
C PHE A 139 10.96 10.97 -10.77
N PRO A 140 9.70 10.84 -10.35
CA PRO A 140 9.38 10.35 -9.01
C PRO A 140 9.74 8.87 -8.92
N LEU A 141 10.24 8.43 -7.77
CA LEU A 141 10.59 7.03 -7.52
C LEU A 141 9.76 6.51 -6.35
N ASN A 142 9.35 5.24 -6.40
CA ASN A 142 8.76 4.60 -5.23
C ASN A 142 9.88 4.35 -4.19
N PRO A 143 9.69 4.67 -2.90
CA PRO A 143 10.68 4.37 -1.86
C PRO A 143 11.04 2.89 -1.78
N LYS A 144 10.09 1.99 -2.06
CA LYS A 144 10.38 0.54 -2.14
C LYS A 144 11.50 0.26 -3.14
N TRP A 145 11.48 0.91 -4.32
CA TRP A 145 12.50 0.69 -5.34
C TRP A 145 13.87 1.11 -4.85
N ILE A 146 13.96 2.30 -4.25
CA ILE A 146 15.21 2.83 -3.71
C ILE A 146 15.80 1.90 -2.64
N LEU A 147 14.95 1.41 -1.74
CA LEU A 147 15.35 0.67 -0.55
C LEU A 147 15.55 -0.83 -0.80
N CYS A 148 14.88 -1.41 -1.79
CA CYS A 148 14.82 -2.85 -1.96
C CYS A 148 15.41 -3.35 -3.27
N ASP A 149 15.35 -2.58 -4.35
CA ASP A 149 15.65 -3.07 -5.69
C ASP A 149 17.06 -2.61 -6.16
N PRO A 150 17.95 -3.54 -6.54
CA PRO A 150 19.30 -3.21 -6.96
C PRO A 150 19.37 -2.14 -8.05
N GLY A 151 20.29 -1.19 -7.89
CA GLY A 151 20.56 -0.12 -8.87
C GLY A 151 19.66 1.11 -8.75
N TRP A 152 18.51 1.05 -8.08
CA TRP A 152 17.61 2.21 -7.96
C TRP A 152 18.13 3.32 -7.05
N ARG A 153 18.94 2.98 -6.03
CA ARG A 153 19.70 3.97 -5.24
C ARG A 153 20.51 4.91 -6.14
N LYS A 154 21.17 4.38 -7.17
CA LYS A 154 21.96 5.19 -8.12
C LYS A 154 21.11 6.26 -8.82
N VAL A 155 19.89 5.92 -9.24
CA VAL A 155 18.98 6.86 -9.90
C VAL A 155 18.50 7.93 -8.91
N TYR A 156 18.20 7.54 -7.68
CA TYR A 156 17.85 8.46 -6.60
C TYR A 156 18.98 9.43 -6.27
N ASP A 157 20.20 8.94 -6.12
CA ASP A 157 21.39 9.76 -5.84
C ASP A 157 21.66 10.74 -7.00
N ALA A 158 21.47 10.31 -8.25
CA ALA A 158 21.57 11.18 -9.42
C ALA A 158 20.52 12.31 -9.41
N LEU A 159 19.28 12.04 -8.98
CA LEU A 159 18.26 13.07 -8.81
C LEU A 159 18.66 14.07 -7.72
N LEU A 160 19.09 13.59 -6.55
CA LEU A 160 19.44 14.45 -5.42
C LEU A 160 20.66 15.32 -5.70
N SER A 161 21.67 14.79 -6.39
CA SER A 161 22.93 15.47 -6.69
C SER A 161 22.89 16.40 -7.91
N SER A 162 21.79 16.41 -8.68
CA SER A 162 21.66 17.24 -9.87
C SER A 162 21.74 18.74 -9.56
N ALA A 163 22.64 19.47 -10.23
CA ALA A 163 22.74 20.93 -10.07
C ALA A 163 21.64 21.71 -10.84
N LEU A 164 20.78 21.04 -11.61
CA LEU A 164 19.79 21.68 -12.46
C LEU A 164 18.59 22.19 -11.65
N PRO A 165 18.24 23.49 -11.69
CA PRO A 165 17.19 24.07 -10.86
C PRO A 165 15.81 23.40 -11.01
N ASN A 166 15.47 22.99 -12.23
CA ASN A 166 14.19 22.32 -12.47
C ASN A 166 14.14 20.91 -11.88
N VAL A 167 15.27 20.19 -11.85
CA VAL A 167 15.34 18.87 -11.21
C VAL A 167 15.20 19.02 -9.71
N GLN A 168 15.92 19.98 -9.12
CA GLN A 168 15.82 20.29 -7.68
C GLN A 168 14.41 20.72 -7.27
N THR A 169 13.71 21.47 -8.12
CA THR A 169 12.29 21.83 -7.88
C THR A 169 11.40 20.58 -7.84
N SER A 170 11.58 19.64 -8.78
CA SER A 170 10.86 18.36 -8.78
C SER A 170 11.16 17.52 -7.54
N VAL A 171 12.45 17.40 -7.20
CA VAL A 171 12.90 16.64 -6.02
C VAL A 171 12.34 17.25 -4.74
N ALA A 172 12.32 18.58 -4.60
CA ALA A 172 11.73 19.25 -3.45
C ALA A 172 10.21 19.05 -3.35
N CYS A 173 9.51 18.79 -4.46
CA CYS A 173 8.10 18.45 -4.45
C CYS A 173 7.84 17.05 -3.87
N TRP A 174 8.62 16.05 -4.31
CA TRP A 174 8.42 14.65 -3.92
C TRP A 174 9.08 14.30 -2.59
N TYR A 175 10.26 14.84 -2.34
CA TYR A 175 11.06 14.64 -1.12
C TYR A 175 11.42 16.00 -0.52
N PRO A 176 10.48 16.73 0.12
CA PRO A 176 10.79 18.02 0.72
C PRO A 176 11.92 17.89 1.76
N PRO A 177 12.91 18.81 1.80
CA PRO A 177 14.06 18.69 2.69
C PRO A 177 13.66 18.62 4.17
N ASP A 178 12.71 19.46 4.60
CA ASP A 178 12.29 19.52 6.01
C ASP A 178 11.27 18.42 6.40
N SER A 179 11.00 17.48 5.49
CA SER A 179 10.03 16.41 5.75
C SER A 179 10.60 15.28 6.58
N GLY A 180 11.92 15.10 6.65
CA GLY A 180 12.55 13.92 7.26
C GLY A 180 12.55 12.67 6.36
N ILE A 181 12.00 12.75 5.14
CA ILE A 181 11.87 11.61 4.24
C ILE A 181 13.24 11.19 3.70
N ARG A 182 14.09 12.16 3.34
CA ARG A 182 15.42 11.88 2.77
C ARG A 182 16.30 11.19 3.80
N GLU A 183 16.24 11.65 5.04
CA GLU A 183 16.94 11.14 6.20
C GLU A 183 16.48 9.72 6.53
N GLN A 184 15.17 9.47 6.51
CA GLN A 184 14.63 8.11 6.71
C GLN A 184 15.08 7.14 5.61
N ILE A 185 15.11 7.58 4.35
CA ILE A 185 15.61 6.75 3.26
C ILE A 185 17.09 6.41 3.50
N GLU A 186 17.92 7.39 3.82
CA GLU A 186 19.36 7.16 4.04
C GLU A 186 19.62 6.26 5.26
N ASP A 187 18.90 6.45 6.36
CA ASP A 187 18.99 5.60 7.55
C ASP A 187 18.73 4.11 7.22
N VAL A 188 17.67 3.84 6.45
CA VAL A 188 17.33 2.49 6.03
C VAL A 188 18.37 1.93 5.05
N LEU A 189 18.86 2.73 4.10
CA LEU A 189 19.92 2.32 3.16
C LEU A 189 21.23 1.99 3.87
N GLN A 190 21.58 2.75 4.92
CA GLN A 190 22.78 2.50 5.72
C GLN A 190 22.67 1.19 6.51
N GLN A 191 21.49 0.89 7.07
CA GLN A 191 21.23 -0.33 7.82
C GLN A 191 21.08 -1.57 6.91
N HIS A 192 20.57 -1.39 5.69
CA HIS A 192 20.27 -2.48 4.75
C HIS A 192 20.83 -2.20 3.34
N PRO A 193 22.17 -2.13 3.16
CA PRO A 193 22.77 -1.76 1.88
C PRO A 193 22.50 -2.76 0.74
N GLY A 194 22.18 -4.02 1.08
CA GLY A 194 21.82 -5.06 0.12
C GLY A 194 20.33 -5.07 -0.28
N GLY A 195 19.51 -4.21 0.32
CA GLY A 195 18.08 -4.13 0.06
C GLY A 195 17.33 -5.42 0.40
N PHE A 196 16.29 -5.73 -0.39
CA PHE A 196 15.49 -6.92 -0.20
C PHE A 196 16.15 -8.10 -0.93
N PRO A 197 16.39 -9.24 -0.27
CA PRO A 197 17.05 -10.37 -0.91
C PRO A 197 16.17 -10.90 -2.04
N THR A 198 16.71 -10.94 -3.25
CA THR A 198 16.18 -11.74 -4.35
C THR A 198 16.38 -13.21 -4.02
N SER A 199 15.54 -13.74 -3.13
CA SER A 199 15.33 -15.18 -3.06
C SER A 199 14.93 -15.60 -4.46
N GLY A 200 15.76 -16.37 -5.17
CA GLY A 200 15.52 -16.81 -6.56
C GLY A 200 14.22 -17.60 -6.80
N ILE A 201 13.32 -17.63 -5.83
CA ILE A 201 11.92 -18.00 -5.90
C ILE A 201 11.18 -16.85 -6.61
N LYS A 202 11.30 -16.78 -7.95
CA LYS A 202 10.31 -16.04 -8.73
C LYS A 202 8.96 -16.74 -8.55
N PRO A 203 7.86 -16.01 -8.29
CA PRO A 203 6.54 -16.61 -8.43
C PRO A 203 6.40 -17.20 -9.84
N PRO A 204 5.63 -18.28 -10.04
CA PRO A 204 5.43 -18.86 -11.36
C PRO A 204 4.97 -17.77 -12.35
N SER A 205 5.53 -17.78 -13.57
CA SER A 205 5.43 -16.73 -14.61
C SER A 205 4.01 -16.28 -15.00
N HIS A 206 2.98 -16.95 -14.49
CA HIS A 206 1.58 -16.59 -14.67
C HIS A 206 1.07 -15.51 -13.68
N TYR A 207 1.92 -15.04 -12.75
CA TYR A 207 1.57 -14.11 -11.67
C TYR A 207 2.45 -12.84 -11.67
N GLU A 208 2.59 -12.18 -12.82
CA GLU A 208 3.40 -10.95 -12.96
C GLU A 208 2.54 -9.67 -12.85
N GLY A 209 3.15 -8.61 -12.30
CA GLY A 209 2.63 -7.23 -12.27
C GLY A 209 1.26 -7.06 -11.62
N THR A 210 0.36 -6.38 -12.33
CA THR A 210 -1.00 -6.02 -11.88
C THR A 210 -1.81 -7.22 -11.40
N SER A 211 -1.58 -8.41 -11.98
CA SER A 211 -2.31 -9.63 -11.59
C SER A 211 -2.00 -10.06 -10.16
N ALA A 212 -0.75 -9.91 -9.72
CA ALA A 212 -0.36 -10.23 -8.34
C ALA A 212 -0.96 -9.23 -7.33
N MET A 213 -1.06 -7.95 -7.70
CA MET A 213 -1.75 -6.95 -6.90
C MET A 213 -3.25 -7.27 -6.79
N ASP A 214 -3.92 -7.54 -7.91
CA ASP A 214 -5.36 -7.85 -7.93
C ASP A 214 -5.69 -9.04 -7.04
N LEU A 215 -4.87 -10.10 -7.10
CA LEU A 215 -5.02 -11.27 -6.23
C LEU A 215 -4.77 -10.95 -4.76
N ALA A 216 -3.73 -10.17 -4.45
CA ALA A 216 -3.46 -9.76 -3.09
C ALA A 216 -4.56 -8.84 -2.52
N GLU A 217 -5.16 -8.00 -3.36
CA GLU A 217 -6.31 -7.17 -2.99
C GLU A 217 -7.56 -8.03 -2.73
N LEU A 218 -7.81 -9.06 -3.55
CA LEU A 218 -8.87 -10.05 -3.32
C LEU A 218 -8.64 -10.80 -2.00
N ASP A 219 -7.41 -11.23 -1.73
CA ASP A 219 -7.03 -11.88 -0.47
C ASP A 219 -7.26 -10.96 0.74
N LEU A 220 -6.90 -9.68 0.62
CA LEU A 220 -7.15 -8.70 1.67
C LEU A 220 -8.65 -8.48 1.90
N LYS A 221 -9.44 -8.35 0.82
CA LYS A 221 -10.91 -8.22 0.88
C LYS A 221 -11.55 -9.44 1.55
N HIS A 222 -11.09 -10.64 1.19
CA HIS A 222 -11.56 -11.88 1.80
C HIS A 222 -11.24 -11.92 3.30
N PHE A 223 -9.98 -11.61 3.67
CA PHE A 223 -9.57 -11.51 5.06
C PHE A 223 -10.43 -10.53 5.86
N MET A 224 -10.69 -9.33 5.34
CA MET A 224 -11.53 -8.33 5.99
C MET A 224 -12.97 -8.79 6.16
N THR A 225 -13.54 -9.47 5.16
CA THR A 225 -14.90 -10.02 5.22
C THR A 225 -15.01 -11.05 6.34
N VAL A 226 -14.05 -11.97 6.44
CA VAL A 226 -13.99 -12.96 7.53
C VAL A 226 -13.83 -12.28 8.90
N GLN A 227 -12.98 -11.26 9.02
CA GLN A 227 -12.82 -10.52 10.28
C GLN A 227 -14.11 -9.81 10.70
N ARG A 228 -14.84 -9.20 9.77
CA ARG A 228 -16.15 -8.58 10.04
C ARG A 228 -17.16 -9.63 10.51
N ALA A 229 -17.23 -10.78 9.84
CA ALA A 229 -18.12 -11.88 10.24
C ALA A 229 -17.78 -12.38 11.65
N ARG A 230 -16.50 -12.56 11.97
CA ARG A 230 -16.04 -12.95 13.32
C ARG A 230 -16.41 -11.93 14.39
N ARG A 231 -16.27 -10.62 14.12
CA ARG A 231 -16.69 -9.57 15.05
C ARG A 231 -18.20 -9.61 15.31
N LYS A 232 -19.01 -9.77 14.26
CA LYS A 232 -20.48 -9.91 14.39
C LYS A 232 -20.86 -11.14 15.21
N LEU A 233 -20.24 -12.29 14.95
CA LEU A 233 -20.49 -13.52 15.71
C LEU A 233 -20.10 -13.37 17.19
N ARG A 234 -18.95 -12.76 17.49
CA ARG A 234 -18.55 -12.46 18.87
C ARG A 234 -19.54 -11.53 19.57
N GLY A 235 -20.01 -10.49 18.87
CA GLY A 235 -21.04 -9.59 19.38
C GLY A 235 -22.35 -10.32 19.68
N LEU A 236 -22.78 -11.22 18.79
CA LEU A 236 -23.97 -12.06 19.00
C LEU A 236 -23.80 -12.99 20.21
N ILE A 237 -22.65 -13.66 20.33
CA ILE A 237 -22.36 -14.53 21.49
C ILE A 237 -22.39 -13.74 22.80
N TYR A 238 -21.79 -12.54 22.82
CA TYR A 238 -21.82 -11.67 23.99
C TYR A 238 -23.24 -11.19 24.34
N TRP A 239 -24.01 -10.81 23.31
CA TRP A 239 -25.41 -10.43 23.48
C TRP A 239 -26.27 -11.59 24.03
N LEU A 240 -26.08 -12.80 23.52
CA LEU A 240 -26.77 -13.99 24.03
C LEU A 240 -26.43 -14.28 25.50
N LYS A 241 -25.14 -14.14 25.89
CA LYS A 241 -24.71 -14.30 27.28
C LYS A 241 -25.36 -13.27 28.21
N THR A 242 -25.28 -11.99 27.85
CA THR A 242 -25.88 -10.90 28.63
C THR A 242 -27.41 -10.99 28.71
N TYR A 243 -28.05 -11.48 27.65
CA TYR A 243 -29.49 -11.74 27.63
C TYR A 243 -29.87 -12.88 28.60
N ASP A 244 -29.15 -14.00 28.59
CA ASP A 244 -29.43 -15.11 29.51
C ASP A 244 -29.13 -14.73 30.98
N GLU A 245 -28.05 -13.99 31.24
CA GLU A 245 -27.76 -13.42 32.58
C GLU A 245 -28.89 -12.50 33.06
N SER A 246 -29.40 -11.62 32.19
CA SER A 246 -30.52 -10.74 32.52
C SER A 246 -31.80 -11.54 32.81
N ARG A 247 -32.06 -12.59 32.03
CA ARG A 247 -33.21 -13.48 32.24
C ARG A 247 -33.11 -14.24 33.57
N GLN A 248 -31.94 -14.78 33.89
CA GLN A 248 -31.68 -15.46 35.17
C GLN A 248 -31.81 -14.50 36.36
N ASN A 249 -31.30 -13.28 36.24
CA ASN A 249 -31.45 -12.26 37.28
C ASN A 249 -32.91 -11.86 37.48
N ASN A 250 -33.67 -11.63 36.41
CA ASN A 250 -35.11 -11.34 36.52
C ASN A 250 -35.89 -12.49 37.17
N ALA A 251 -35.56 -13.74 36.86
CA ALA A 251 -36.17 -14.90 37.50
C ALA A 251 -35.84 -14.96 39.01
N ARG A 252 -34.60 -14.68 39.40
CA ARG A 252 -34.19 -14.59 40.81
C ARG A 252 -34.90 -13.47 41.56
N TRP A 253 -34.97 -12.27 40.99
CA TRP A 253 -35.71 -11.14 41.57
C TRP A 253 -37.19 -11.46 41.77
N SER A 254 -37.81 -12.09 40.78
CA SER A 254 -39.22 -12.50 40.86
C SER A 254 -39.45 -13.55 41.96
N TYR A 255 -38.52 -14.50 42.11
CA TYR A 255 -38.57 -15.51 43.17
C TYR A 255 -38.40 -14.88 44.57
N GLN A 256 -37.44 -13.97 44.72
CA GLN A 256 -37.18 -13.28 45.98
C GLN A 256 -38.35 -12.39 46.41
N LEU A 257 -38.97 -11.66 45.47
CA LEU A 257 -40.18 -10.87 45.73
C LEU A 257 -41.36 -11.73 46.19
N ARG A 258 -41.55 -12.92 45.63
CA ARG A 258 -42.61 -13.85 46.09
C ARG A 258 -42.36 -14.40 47.49
N MET A 259 -41.10 -14.71 47.81
CA MET A 259 -40.70 -15.12 49.16
C MET A 259 -40.93 -14.01 50.18
N GLU A 260 -40.68 -12.74 49.82
CA GLU A 260 -40.90 -11.57 50.67
C GLU A 260 -42.39 -11.19 50.80
N SER A 261 -43.23 -11.48 49.80
CA SER A 261 -44.68 -11.21 49.85
C SER A 261 -45.50 -12.30 50.56
N GLY A 262 -44.89 -13.41 50.97
CA GLY A 262 -45.56 -14.49 51.72
C GLY A 262 -46.49 -15.37 50.88
N GLU A 263 -46.33 -15.40 49.55
CA GLU A 263 -47.07 -16.35 48.69
C GLU A 263 -46.45 -17.75 48.83
N GLU A 264 -47.19 -18.72 49.38
CA GLU A 264 -46.75 -20.11 49.48
C GLU A 264 -46.46 -20.73 48.10
N ILE A 265 -45.27 -21.32 47.96
CA ILE A 265 -44.85 -22.02 46.75
C ILE A 265 -45.44 -23.44 46.79
N GLU A 266 -46.55 -23.69 46.07
CA GLU A 266 -46.91 -25.05 45.67
C GLU A 266 -45.84 -25.59 44.72
N MET A 267 -44.90 -26.39 45.24
CA MET A 267 -43.99 -27.17 44.40
C MET A 267 -44.77 -28.31 43.73
N GLY A 268 -45.27 -28.05 42.52
CA GLY A 268 -45.65 -29.10 41.57
C GLY A 268 -44.42 -29.89 41.14
N LEU A 269 -44.06 -30.91 41.91
CA LEU A 269 -43.16 -31.99 41.52
C LEU A 269 -43.85 -32.81 40.42
N ASP A 270 -43.65 -32.43 39.16
CA ASP A 270 -44.01 -33.30 38.05
C ASP A 270 -42.85 -34.28 37.81
N ILE A 271 -42.86 -35.35 38.59
CA ILE A 271 -42.07 -36.56 38.34
C ILE A 271 -42.79 -37.30 37.20
N ALA A 272 -42.43 -37.00 35.95
CA ALA A 272 -42.77 -37.86 34.83
C ALA A 272 -41.72 -38.97 34.72
N GLN A 273 -42.03 -40.10 35.35
CA GLN A 273 -41.50 -41.41 34.95
C GLN A 273 -42.13 -41.84 33.62
N VAL A 274 -41.29 -42.37 32.73
CA VAL A 274 -41.48 -43.40 31.67
C VAL A 274 -40.79 -42.97 30.37
#